data_AF-A0A944AEM1-F1
#
_entry.id   AF-A0A944AEM1-F1
#
_cell.length_a   1.000
_cell.length_b   1.000
_cell.length_c   1.000
_cell.angle_alpha   90.00
_cell.angle_beta   90.00
_cell.angle_gamma   90.00
#
_symmetry.space_group_name_H-M   'P 1'
#
loop_
_entity.id
_entity.type
_entity.pdbx_description
1 polymer ?
#
loop_
_entity_poly.entity_id
_entity_poly.type
_entity_poly.pdbx_seq_one_letter_code
_entity_poly.pdbx_strand_id
1 'polypeptide(L)'
;MLFRKHIILVFSLVFLCLGLSAQVSIPREKAGSGSFSTRSSSSERAKMIGSKIDVNSIPQAYGRYSDEKLEDLEKQMKEREWSSEETAWGRAVALDSKQAYERYMAMYPYGSHVSEANNRLIELRINDVMNSSHGSLPIMDRVFEDDDSPTSTIVIENDTGYPLTVMYSGTDAREITINPGCKGMVTLKNGYYKIAAAVPAGNIKPYAGKQELKGGRYETGFIIAPLYR
;
A
#
# COMPACT_ATOMS: atom_id res chain seq x y z
N MET A 1 24.27 55.21 12.27
CA MET A 1 23.87 55.46 13.67
C MET A 1 22.65 54.59 13.96
N LEU A 2 22.79 53.58 14.83
CA LEU A 2 22.13 53.48 16.16
C LEU A 2 20.61 53.19 16.01
N PHE A 3 19.96 52.16 16.56
CA PHE A 3 20.13 51.27 17.71
C PHE A 3 19.11 50.11 17.55
N ARG A 4 19.48 48.83 17.63
CA ARG A 4 19.36 47.91 18.79
C ARG A 4 17.96 47.71 19.41
N LYS A 5 17.57 46.42 19.55
CA LYS A 5 17.01 45.69 20.74
C LYS A 5 16.02 44.59 20.27
N HIS A 6 15.96 43.32 20.71
CA HIS A 6 16.46 42.50 21.84
C HIS A 6 16.66 41.03 21.32
N ILE A 7 17.74 40.27 21.55
CA ILE A 7 18.28 39.53 22.73
C ILE A 7 17.33 38.45 23.31
N ILE A 8 17.92 37.25 23.59
CA ILE A 8 17.57 36.21 24.62
C ILE A 8 16.79 35.00 24.04
N LEU A 9 17.17 33.70 24.13
CA LEU A 9 18.12 32.95 24.98
C LEU A 9 18.56 31.61 24.33
N VAL A 10 19.79 31.22 24.62
CA VAL A 10 20.41 29.90 24.45
C VAL A 10 20.18 29.06 25.71
N PHE A 11 19.75 27.81 25.61
CA PHE A 11 19.97 26.71 26.59
C PHE A 11 19.85 25.39 25.78
N SER A 12 20.95 24.73 25.40
CA SER A 12 21.70 23.75 26.19
C SER A 12 20.81 22.60 26.69
N LEU A 13 20.98 21.39 26.15
CA LEU A 13 21.71 20.34 26.88
C LEU A 13 21.96 19.10 26.00
N VAL A 14 23.24 18.79 25.88
CA VAL A 14 23.76 17.45 25.58
C VAL A 14 23.33 16.51 26.71
N PHE A 15 22.65 15.41 26.39
CA PHE A 15 22.49 14.29 27.32
C PHE A 15 23.24 13.07 26.80
N LEU A 16 24.44 12.93 27.34
CA LEU A 16 25.25 11.73 27.37
C LEU A 16 24.68 10.85 28.50
N CYS A 17 24.09 9.70 28.18
CA CYS A 17 23.75 8.69 29.20
C CYS A 17 24.44 7.37 28.85
N LEU A 18 25.62 7.18 29.46
CA LEU A 18 26.22 5.87 29.67
C LEU A 18 25.63 5.24 30.93
N GLY A 19 25.14 4.01 30.78
CA GLY A 19 25.21 2.90 31.73
C GLY A 19 24.59 3.07 33.12
N LEU A 20 23.45 2.43 33.35
CA LEU A 20 23.28 1.64 34.57
C LEU A 20 22.29 0.49 34.38
N SER A 21 22.78 -0.69 34.73
CA SER A 21 22.12 -1.99 34.72
C SER A 21 20.95 -2.02 35.70
N ALA A 22 19.79 -2.51 35.26
CA ALA A 22 18.73 -2.97 36.15
C ALA A 22 18.43 -4.44 35.82
N GLN A 23 19.04 -5.33 36.60
CA GLN A 23 18.69 -6.74 36.68
C GLN A 23 17.32 -6.86 37.33
N VAL A 24 16.34 -7.40 36.59
CA VAL A 24 15.07 -7.85 37.16
C VAL A 24 15.35 -9.07 38.04
N SER A 25 15.22 -8.93 39.36
CA SER A 25 15.26 -10.04 40.30
C SER A 25 13.96 -10.84 40.19
N ILE A 26 14.05 -12.05 39.63
CA ILE A 26 12.99 -13.07 39.69
C ILE A 26 13.22 -13.91 40.95
N PRO A 27 12.21 -14.11 41.83
CA PRO A 27 12.36 -14.90 43.04
C PRO A 27 12.62 -16.38 42.73
N ARG A 28 13.52 -16.96 43.53
CA ARG A 28 14.08 -18.31 43.41
C ARG A 28 13.10 -19.35 43.96
N GLU A 29 12.40 -20.05 43.08
CA GLU A 29 11.67 -21.27 43.42
C GLU A 29 12.66 -22.43 43.60
N LYS A 30 12.48 -23.22 44.67
CA LYS A 30 13.40 -24.31 45.07
C LYS A 30 13.42 -25.41 44.00
N ALA A 31 14.52 -25.49 43.24
CA ALA A 31 14.84 -26.67 42.44
C ALA A 31 15.28 -27.81 43.36
N GLY A 32 14.45 -28.85 43.44
CA GLY A 32 14.88 -30.19 43.81
C GLY A 32 15.89 -30.73 42.80
N SER A 33 16.83 -31.51 43.30
CA SER A 33 17.95 -32.10 42.59
C SER A 33 17.56 -32.84 41.31
N GLY A 34 18.05 -32.35 40.18
CA GLY A 34 18.09 -33.08 38.91
C GLY A 34 19.21 -32.52 38.06
N SER A 35 20.33 -33.24 38.00
CA SER A 35 21.50 -32.87 37.18
C SER A 35 21.12 -32.88 35.69
N PHE A 36 21.07 -31.71 35.05
CA PHE A 36 21.00 -31.60 33.60
C PHE A 36 22.30 -30.98 33.08
N SER A 37 23.20 -31.83 32.58
CA SER A 37 24.45 -31.40 31.95
C SER A 37 24.15 -30.79 30.59
N THR A 38 24.49 -29.52 30.39
CA THR A 38 24.50 -28.88 29.08
C THR A 38 25.69 -29.38 28.27
N ARG A 39 25.43 -30.23 27.27
CA ARG A 39 26.36 -30.45 26.16
C ARG A 39 25.60 -30.80 24.87
N SER A 40 24.79 -29.87 24.35
CA SER A 40 24.28 -30.05 22.99
C SER A 40 25.34 -29.58 21.99
N SER A 41 26.09 -30.56 21.50
CA SER A 41 26.90 -30.47 20.29
C SER A 41 26.03 -29.97 19.13
N SER A 42 26.57 -29.10 18.28
CA SER A 42 25.99 -28.66 17.01
C SER A 42 25.53 -29.82 16.09
N SER A 43 25.96 -31.06 16.37
CA SER A 43 25.50 -32.28 15.68
C SER A 43 24.10 -32.75 16.09
N GLU A 44 23.55 -32.33 17.23
CA GLU A 44 22.19 -32.73 17.67
C GLU A 44 21.09 -31.91 16.97
N ARG A 45 21.34 -30.62 16.69
CA ARG A 45 20.42 -29.78 15.90
C ARG A 45 20.26 -30.31 14.47
N ALA A 46 21.31 -30.89 13.89
CA ALA A 46 21.27 -31.46 12.54
C ALA A 46 20.52 -32.81 12.46
N LYS A 47 20.31 -33.50 13.60
CA LYS A 47 19.66 -34.82 13.62
C LYS A 47 18.12 -34.74 13.64
N MET A 48 17.56 -33.57 13.94
CA MET A 48 16.11 -33.29 13.98
C MET A 48 15.53 -32.78 12.65
N ILE A 49 16.34 -32.65 11.60
CA ILE A 49 15.88 -32.13 10.28
C ILE A 49 15.41 -33.29 9.37
N GLY A 50 15.67 -34.55 9.74
CA GLY A 50 15.32 -35.74 8.97
C GLY A 50 14.30 -36.68 9.62
N SER A 51 13.79 -36.37 10.82
CA SER A 51 12.77 -37.21 11.46
C SER A 51 11.44 -37.03 10.75
N LYS A 52 11.11 -37.97 9.85
CA LYS A 52 9.73 -38.15 9.39
C LYS A 52 8.86 -38.24 10.63
N ILE A 53 7.99 -37.26 10.81
CA ILE A 53 6.95 -37.31 11.85
C ILE A 53 6.10 -38.54 11.49
N ASP A 54 6.08 -39.54 12.36
CA ASP A 54 5.15 -40.66 12.23
C ASP A 54 3.75 -40.12 12.54
N VAL A 55 3.03 -39.77 11.48
CA VAL A 55 1.65 -39.28 11.52
C VAL A 55 0.70 -40.24 12.26
N ASN A 56 1.04 -41.54 12.37
CA ASN A 56 0.25 -42.53 13.11
C ASN A 56 0.54 -42.56 14.62
N SER A 57 1.62 -41.91 15.06
CA SER A 57 1.97 -41.74 16.48
C SER A 57 1.37 -40.48 17.10
N ILE A 58 0.72 -39.63 16.29
CA ILE A 58 -0.07 -38.49 16.77
C ILE A 58 -1.29 -39.06 17.51
N PRO A 59 -1.50 -38.74 18.80
CA PRO A 59 -2.66 -39.22 19.54
C PRO A 59 -3.96 -38.93 18.79
N GLN A 60 -4.82 -39.93 18.61
CA GLN A 60 -6.15 -39.79 17.97
C GLN A 60 -7.06 -38.72 18.62
N ALA A 61 -6.66 -38.13 19.75
CA ALA A 61 -7.28 -36.96 20.35
C ALA A 61 -7.31 -35.73 19.42
N TYR A 62 -6.44 -35.66 18.41
CA TYR A 62 -6.48 -34.62 17.38
C TYR A 62 -7.49 -34.91 16.25
N GLY A 63 -8.11 -36.09 16.22
CA GLY A 63 -8.95 -36.58 15.11
C GLY A 63 -10.46 -36.33 15.24
N ARG A 64 -10.91 -35.31 15.98
CA ARG A 64 -12.36 -35.10 16.22
C ARG A 64 -12.81 -33.64 16.37
N TYR A 65 -12.15 -32.71 15.70
CA TYR A 65 -12.85 -31.45 15.41
C TYR A 65 -13.90 -31.75 14.34
N SER A 66 -15.16 -31.46 14.62
CA SER A 66 -16.18 -31.44 13.57
C SER A 66 -15.79 -30.39 12.52
N ASP A 67 -16.16 -30.62 11.26
CA ASP A 67 -15.94 -29.65 10.18
C ASP A 67 -16.46 -28.25 10.55
N GLU A 68 -17.60 -28.20 11.27
CA GLU A 68 -18.19 -26.99 11.84
C GLU A 68 -17.24 -26.21 12.79
N LYS A 69 -16.49 -26.92 13.65
CA LYS A 69 -15.59 -26.28 14.62
C LYS A 69 -14.27 -25.83 13.97
N LEU A 70 -13.87 -26.48 12.88
CA LEU A 70 -12.75 -26.02 12.04
C LEU A 70 -13.14 -24.74 11.28
N GLU A 71 -14.33 -24.70 10.70
CA GLU A 71 -14.84 -23.54 9.97
C GLU A 71 -14.98 -22.30 10.88
N ASP A 72 -15.49 -22.47 12.10
CA ASP A 72 -15.56 -21.36 13.07
C ASP A 72 -14.18 -20.86 13.49
N LEU A 73 -13.21 -21.76 13.70
CA LEU A 73 -11.84 -21.38 14.04
C LEU A 73 -11.17 -20.62 12.89
N GLU A 74 -11.33 -21.09 11.65
CA GLU A 74 -10.82 -20.41 10.46
C GLU A 74 -11.43 -19.01 10.30
N LYS A 75 -12.75 -18.89 10.52
CA LYS A 75 -13.44 -17.60 10.49
C LYS A 75 -12.90 -16.65 11.57
N GLN A 76 -12.73 -17.13 12.80
CA GLN A 76 -12.16 -16.34 13.89
C GLN A 76 -10.73 -15.90 13.59
N MET A 77 -9.90 -16.79 13.04
CA MET A 77 -8.53 -16.47 12.64
C MET A 77 -8.52 -15.40 11.55
N LYS A 78 -9.36 -15.54 10.52
CA LYS A 78 -9.50 -14.58 9.42
C LYS A 78 -9.95 -13.21 9.91
N GLU A 79 -10.83 -13.14 10.91
CA GLU A 79 -11.27 -11.87 11.48
C GLU A 79 -10.13 -11.20 12.29
N ARG A 80 -9.35 -11.99 13.05
CA ARG A 80 -8.20 -11.46 13.80
C ARG A 80 -7.13 -10.85 12.91
N GLU A 81 -6.95 -11.35 11.69
CA GLU A 81 -6.00 -10.76 10.72
C GLU A 81 -6.31 -9.29 10.43
N TRP A 82 -7.56 -8.85 10.59
CA TRP A 82 -8.01 -7.49 10.32
C TRP A 82 -8.35 -6.68 11.58
N SER A 83 -8.10 -7.23 12.77
CA SER A 83 -8.58 -6.68 14.05
C SER A 83 -7.79 -5.47 14.58
N SER A 84 -6.55 -5.28 14.15
CA SER A 84 -5.78 -4.06 14.40
C SER A 84 -5.25 -3.48 13.10
N GLU A 85 -4.93 -2.18 13.10
CA GLU A 85 -4.41 -1.50 11.91
C GLU A 85 -3.13 -2.17 11.39
N GLU A 86 -2.20 -2.50 12.28
CA GLU A 86 -0.90 -3.11 11.93
C GLU A 86 -1.09 -4.49 11.27
N THR A 87 -1.94 -5.35 11.86
CA THR A 87 -2.19 -6.68 11.27
C THR A 87 -2.97 -6.59 9.97
N ALA A 88 -3.95 -5.67 9.92
CA ALA A 88 -4.75 -5.42 8.73
C ALA A 88 -3.89 -4.90 7.57
N TRP A 89 -2.97 -3.97 7.86
CA TRP A 89 -2.01 -3.46 6.89
C TRP A 89 -1.07 -4.57 6.40
N GLY A 90 -0.45 -5.31 7.32
CA GLY A 90 0.42 -6.44 6.96
C GLY A 90 -0.31 -7.49 6.12
N ARG A 91 -1.60 -7.73 6.41
CA ARG A 91 -2.45 -8.62 5.62
C ARG A 91 -2.77 -8.05 4.24
N ALA A 92 -3.09 -6.76 4.13
CA ALA A 92 -3.35 -6.11 2.86
C ALA A 92 -2.13 -6.16 1.93
N VAL A 93 -0.94 -5.88 2.47
CA VAL A 93 0.35 -6.00 1.75
C VAL A 93 0.63 -7.44 1.36
N ALA A 94 0.39 -8.41 2.24
CA ALA A 94 0.63 -9.82 1.93
C ALA A 94 -0.32 -10.37 0.84
N LEU A 95 -1.56 -9.88 0.79
CA LEU A 95 -2.54 -10.26 -0.23
C LEU A 95 -2.36 -9.50 -1.55
N ASP A 96 -1.85 -8.27 -1.50
CA ASP A 96 -1.57 -7.40 -2.65
C ASP A 96 -2.69 -7.38 -3.71
N SER A 97 -3.93 -7.18 -3.24
CA SER A 97 -5.12 -7.20 -4.09
C SER A 97 -6.00 -5.99 -3.83
N LYS A 98 -6.75 -5.58 -4.87
CA LYS A 98 -7.66 -4.44 -4.79
C LYS A 98 -8.61 -4.55 -3.60
N GLN A 99 -9.21 -5.73 -3.42
CA GLN A 99 -10.16 -6.02 -2.34
C GLN A 99 -9.50 -5.91 -0.96
N ALA A 100 -8.24 -6.30 -0.82
CA ALA A 100 -7.55 -6.22 0.47
C ALA A 100 -7.24 -4.76 0.86
N TYR A 101 -6.78 -3.94 -0.08
CA TYR A 101 -6.55 -2.51 0.17
C TYR A 101 -7.86 -1.74 0.39
N GLU A 102 -8.91 -2.04 -0.38
CA GLU A 102 -10.25 -1.48 -0.17
C GLU A 102 -10.80 -1.84 1.21
N ARG A 103 -10.63 -3.10 1.64
CA ARG A 103 -11.02 -3.54 2.99
C ARG A 103 -10.22 -2.82 4.07
N TYR A 104 -8.89 -2.70 3.92
CA TYR A 104 -8.04 -1.96 4.86
C TYR A 104 -8.55 -0.53 5.05
N MET A 105 -8.73 0.21 3.95
CA MET A 105 -9.18 1.62 4.00
C MET A 105 -10.60 1.77 4.54
N ALA A 106 -11.47 0.78 4.33
CA ALA A 106 -12.83 0.79 4.89
C ALA A 106 -12.84 0.60 6.42
N MET A 107 -11.96 -0.26 6.95
CA MET A 107 -11.88 -0.52 8.40
C MET A 107 -11.05 0.52 9.14
N TYR A 108 -10.02 1.07 8.51
CA TYR A 108 -9.10 2.05 9.08
C TYR A 108 -9.03 3.32 8.20
N PRO A 109 -10.14 4.08 8.06
CA PRO A 109 -10.19 5.25 7.15
C PRO A 109 -9.26 6.40 7.55
N TYR A 110 -8.79 6.42 8.80
CA TYR A 110 -7.82 7.39 9.32
C TYR A 110 -6.48 6.73 9.68
N GLY A 111 -6.24 5.52 9.18
CA GLY A 111 -5.00 4.79 9.39
C GLY A 111 -3.80 5.49 8.74
N SER A 112 -2.63 5.26 9.31
CA SER A 112 -1.36 5.78 8.84
C SER A 112 -0.98 5.30 7.43
N HIS A 113 -1.46 4.12 7.02
CA HIS A 113 -1.17 3.53 5.70
C HIS A 113 -2.24 3.79 4.64
N VAL A 114 -3.27 4.61 4.91
CA VAL A 114 -4.37 4.86 3.95
C VAL A 114 -3.86 5.44 2.62
N SER A 115 -2.92 6.38 2.68
CA SER A 115 -2.31 6.98 1.49
C SER A 115 -1.57 5.93 0.64
N GLU A 116 -0.80 5.05 1.30
CA GLU A 116 -0.05 3.98 0.64
C GLU A 116 -0.99 2.91 0.05
N ALA A 117 -2.02 2.50 0.80
CA ALA A 117 -3.05 1.60 0.34
C ALA A 117 -3.79 2.14 -0.90
N ASN A 118 -4.15 3.43 -0.89
CA ASN A 118 -4.80 4.07 -2.02
C ASN A 118 -3.88 4.13 -3.25
N ASN A 119 -2.61 4.49 -3.07
CA ASN A 119 -1.63 4.52 -4.15
C ASN A 119 -1.44 3.14 -4.79
N ARG A 120 -1.36 2.09 -3.97
CA ARG A 120 -1.26 0.72 -4.45
C ARG A 120 -2.54 0.24 -5.14
N LEU A 121 -3.71 0.61 -4.63
CA LEU A 121 -5.00 0.33 -5.26
C LEU A 121 -5.09 0.96 -6.66
N ILE A 122 -4.69 2.22 -6.82
CA ILE A 122 -4.64 2.91 -8.11
C ILE A 122 -3.71 2.17 -9.08
N GLU A 123 -2.52 1.77 -8.61
CA GLU A 123 -1.57 1.03 -9.44
C GLU A 123 -2.16 -0.31 -9.94
N LEU A 124 -2.80 -1.08 -9.05
CA LEU A 124 -3.44 -2.34 -9.42
C LEU A 124 -4.56 -2.12 -10.46
N ARG A 125 -5.39 -1.08 -10.29
CA ARG A 125 -6.44 -0.71 -11.25
C ARG A 125 -5.86 -0.33 -12.61
N ILE A 126 -4.77 0.44 -12.65
CA ILE A 126 -4.09 0.78 -13.91
C ILE A 126 -3.52 -0.47 -14.57
N ASN A 127 -2.88 -1.36 -13.80
CA ASN A 127 -2.31 -2.59 -14.35
C ASN A 127 -3.38 -3.50 -14.96
N ASP A 128 -4.56 -3.61 -14.34
CA ASP A 128 -5.69 -4.35 -14.92
C ASP A 128 -6.10 -3.77 -16.28
N VAL A 129 -6.23 -2.44 -16.38
CA VAL A 129 -6.58 -1.78 -17.63
C VAL A 129 -5.52 -2.02 -18.70
N MET A 130 -4.24 -1.82 -18.37
CA MET A 130 -3.08 -2.02 -19.27
C MET A 130 -2.94 -3.47 -19.76
N ASN A 131 -3.41 -4.44 -18.98
CA ASN A 131 -3.36 -5.87 -19.34
C ASN A 131 -4.63 -6.34 -20.08
N SER A 132 -5.63 -5.46 -20.24
CA SER A 132 -6.90 -5.75 -20.90
C SER A 132 -6.96 -5.11 -22.31
N SER A 133 -8.07 -5.28 -23.04
CA SER A 133 -8.25 -4.55 -24.30
C SER A 133 -8.53 -3.07 -24.01
N HIS A 134 -7.56 -2.21 -24.34
CA HIS A 134 -7.67 -0.77 -24.16
C HIS A 134 -7.28 -0.01 -25.44
N GLY A 135 -7.76 1.22 -25.57
CA GLY A 135 -7.29 2.19 -26.56
C GLY A 135 -5.98 2.85 -26.13
N SER A 136 -5.35 3.57 -27.06
CA SER A 136 -4.19 4.42 -26.76
C SER A 136 -4.62 5.74 -26.15
N LEU A 137 -3.87 6.25 -25.19
CA LEU A 137 -4.14 7.59 -24.64
C LEU A 137 -4.15 8.64 -25.76
N PRO A 138 -5.04 9.64 -25.67
CA PRO A 138 -4.91 10.84 -26.47
C PRO A 138 -3.55 11.49 -26.22
N ILE A 139 -3.06 12.24 -27.21
CA ILE A 139 -1.81 12.99 -27.06
C ILE A 139 -1.96 13.95 -25.88
N MET A 140 -0.90 14.06 -25.09
CA MET A 140 -0.80 14.98 -23.98
C MET A 140 0.18 16.10 -24.38
N ASP A 141 -0.36 17.20 -24.87
CA ASP A 141 0.41 18.30 -25.40
C ASP A 141 1.00 19.12 -24.26
N ARG A 142 2.32 19.31 -24.27
CA ARG A 142 3.00 20.21 -23.33
C ARG A 142 2.86 21.64 -23.83
N VAL A 143 1.81 22.34 -23.40
CA VAL A 143 1.46 23.70 -23.87
C VAL A 143 2.31 24.81 -23.23
N PHE A 144 2.93 24.52 -22.09
CA PHE A 144 3.85 25.44 -21.42
C PHE A 144 5.01 24.65 -20.82
N GLU A 145 6.23 25.11 -21.08
CA GLU A 145 7.44 24.50 -20.57
C GLU A 145 7.95 25.25 -19.34
N ASP A 146 8.34 24.47 -18.32
CA ASP A 146 8.95 24.97 -17.10
C ASP A 146 9.73 23.79 -16.49
N ASP A 147 10.91 23.54 -17.08
CA ASP A 147 11.76 22.38 -16.76
C ASP A 147 12.31 22.44 -15.32
N ASP A 148 12.40 23.65 -14.76
CA ASP A 148 12.88 23.88 -13.40
C ASP A 148 11.81 23.57 -12.33
N SER A 149 10.54 23.52 -12.73
CA SER A 149 9.45 23.20 -11.81
C SER A 149 9.53 21.73 -11.36
N PRO A 150 9.44 21.45 -10.03
CA PRO A 150 9.48 20.08 -9.52
C PRO A 150 8.20 19.27 -9.85
N THR A 151 7.19 19.94 -10.40
CA THR A 151 5.87 19.35 -10.67
C THR A 151 5.35 19.76 -12.03
N SER A 152 4.53 18.90 -12.60
CA SER A 152 3.76 19.16 -13.82
C SER A 152 2.30 19.36 -13.48
N THR A 153 1.64 20.31 -14.16
CA THR A 153 0.19 20.50 -14.10
C THR A 153 -0.43 19.92 -15.36
N ILE A 154 -1.46 19.09 -15.20
CA ILE A 154 -2.17 18.45 -16.29
C ILE A 154 -3.61 18.94 -16.27
N VAL A 155 -4.05 19.56 -17.35
CA VAL A 155 -5.45 19.91 -17.60
C VAL A 155 -6.06 18.85 -18.48
N ILE A 156 -7.18 18.29 -18.03
CA ILE A 156 -7.83 17.15 -18.66
C ILE A 156 -9.23 17.59 -19.03
N GLU A 157 -9.60 17.48 -20.31
CA GLU A 157 -10.94 17.77 -20.79
C GLU A 157 -11.72 16.48 -21.02
N ASN A 158 -12.92 16.41 -20.45
CA ASN A 158 -13.83 15.28 -20.64
C ASN A 158 -14.93 15.68 -21.64
N ASP A 159 -14.68 15.42 -22.92
CA ASP A 159 -15.66 15.61 -23.99
C ASP A 159 -16.54 14.38 -24.21
N THR A 160 -16.50 13.43 -23.27
CA THR A 160 -17.34 12.23 -23.31
C THR A 160 -18.72 12.50 -22.72
N GLY A 161 -19.68 11.64 -23.03
CA GLY A 161 -21.02 11.67 -22.42
C GLY A 161 -21.09 11.07 -21.01
N TYR A 162 -19.95 10.70 -20.39
CA TYR A 162 -19.88 9.98 -19.12
C TYR A 162 -18.92 10.65 -18.14
N PRO A 163 -19.05 10.45 -16.82
CA PRO A 163 -17.98 10.81 -15.91
C PRO A 163 -16.73 10.01 -16.25
N LEU A 164 -15.62 10.72 -16.44
CA LEU A 164 -14.33 10.16 -16.80
C LEU A 164 -13.46 10.07 -15.55
N THR A 165 -13.00 8.87 -15.23
CA THR A 165 -12.00 8.65 -14.19
C THR A 165 -10.63 8.49 -14.84
N VAL A 166 -9.67 9.33 -14.45
CA VAL A 166 -8.28 9.28 -14.90
C VAL A 166 -7.39 8.95 -13.71
N MET A 167 -6.54 7.93 -13.89
CA MET A 167 -5.66 7.38 -12.87
C MET A 167 -4.20 7.48 -13.35
N TYR A 168 -3.34 7.96 -12.46
CA TYR A 168 -1.90 8.09 -12.64
C TYR A 168 -1.18 7.26 -11.59
N SER A 169 -0.15 6.52 -11.98
CA SER A 169 0.76 5.82 -11.05
C SER A 169 2.19 5.81 -11.58
N GLY A 170 3.14 6.19 -10.72
CA GLY A 170 4.55 6.37 -11.04
C GLY A 170 5.31 6.95 -9.85
N THR A 171 5.94 8.12 -10.03
CA THR A 171 6.60 8.87 -8.93
C THR A 171 5.63 9.24 -7.80
N ASP A 172 4.35 9.39 -8.12
CA ASP A 172 3.24 9.53 -7.19
C ASP A 172 2.02 8.80 -7.79
N ALA A 173 0.91 8.74 -7.05
CA ALA A 173 -0.35 8.25 -7.58
C ALA A 173 -1.48 9.25 -7.36
N ARG A 174 -2.37 9.36 -8.36
CA ARG A 174 -3.52 10.25 -8.28
C ARG A 174 -4.66 9.72 -9.12
N GLU A 175 -5.86 9.86 -8.60
CA GLU A 175 -7.11 9.57 -9.29
C GLU A 175 -7.95 10.85 -9.30
N ILE A 176 -8.56 11.16 -10.44
CA ILE A 176 -9.52 12.25 -10.56
C ILE A 176 -10.72 11.78 -11.38
N THR A 177 -11.92 12.18 -10.98
CA THR A 177 -13.15 11.98 -11.76
C THR A 177 -13.65 13.34 -12.25
N ILE A 178 -13.94 13.42 -13.55
CA ILE A 178 -14.31 14.65 -14.25
C ILE A 178 -15.67 14.43 -14.89
N ASN A 179 -16.64 15.30 -14.59
CA ASN A 179 -17.98 15.19 -15.16
C ASN A 179 -17.98 15.48 -16.69
N PRO A 180 -19.00 14.99 -17.43
CA PRO A 180 -19.16 15.30 -18.85
C PRO A 180 -19.08 16.81 -19.15
N GLY A 181 -18.35 17.18 -20.19
CA GLY A 181 -18.16 18.57 -20.62
C GLY A 181 -17.35 19.44 -19.67
N CYS A 182 -16.72 18.87 -18.64
CA CYS A 182 -15.93 19.61 -17.67
C CYS A 182 -14.43 19.40 -17.90
N LYS A 183 -13.62 20.31 -17.34
CA LYS A 183 -12.18 20.15 -17.21
C LYS A 183 -11.79 19.79 -15.78
N GLY A 184 -10.86 18.87 -15.64
CA GLY A 184 -10.17 18.55 -14.40
C GLY A 184 -8.74 19.08 -14.44
N MET A 185 -8.15 19.25 -13.26
CA MET A 185 -6.75 19.64 -13.12
C MET A 185 -6.08 18.77 -12.07
N VAL A 186 -4.89 18.28 -12.41
CA VAL A 186 -4.05 17.47 -11.51
C VAL A 186 -2.63 18.00 -11.54
N THR A 187 -2.01 18.10 -10.36
CA THR A 187 -0.58 18.39 -10.21
C THR A 187 0.12 17.13 -9.74
N LEU A 188 1.21 16.74 -10.43
CA LEU A 188 2.02 15.56 -10.16
C LEU A 188 3.49 15.92 -10.11
N LYS A 189 4.28 15.15 -9.35
CA LYS A 189 5.75 15.23 -9.41
C LYS A 189 6.23 14.81 -10.79
N ASN A 190 7.36 15.36 -11.23
CA ASN A 190 7.97 14.95 -12.48
C ASN A 190 8.40 13.48 -12.46
N GLY A 191 8.42 12.84 -13.63
CA GLY A 191 8.83 11.44 -13.81
C GLY A 191 7.93 10.64 -14.74
N TYR A 192 8.09 9.32 -14.71
CA TYR A 192 7.39 8.39 -15.60
C TYR A 192 6.12 7.87 -14.95
N TYR A 193 5.02 7.93 -15.69
CA TYR A 193 3.71 7.49 -15.26
C TYR A 193 3.13 6.44 -16.19
N LYS A 194 2.51 5.43 -15.61
CA LYS A 194 1.43 4.67 -16.26
C LYS A 194 0.13 5.43 -16.02
N ILE A 195 -0.69 5.54 -17.06
CA ILE A 195 -1.93 6.29 -17.01
C ILE A 195 -3.03 5.39 -17.58
N ALA A 196 -4.17 5.36 -16.90
CA ALA A 196 -5.38 4.75 -17.40
C ALA A 196 -6.56 5.72 -17.25
N ALA A 197 -7.45 5.73 -18.24
CA ALA A 197 -8.67 6.52 -18.21
C ALA A 197 -9.85 5.62 -18.58
N ALA A 198 -10.91 5.68 -17.80
CA ALA A 198 -12.07 4.83 -17.96
C ALA A 198 -13.37 5.59 -17.65
N VAL A 199 -14.45 5.10 -18.24
CA VAL A 199 -15.82 5.54 -17.95
C VAL A 199 -16.60 4.35 -17.36
N PRO A 200 -17.67 4.58 -16.59
CA PRO A 200 -18.43 3.49 -15.95
C PRO A 200 -19.18 2.59 -16.94
N ALA A 201 -19.28 2.98 -18.21
CA ALA A 201 -19.96 2.21 -19.25
C ALA A 201 -19.07 1.04 -19.73
N GLY A 202 -19.38 -0.18 -19.27
CA GLY A 202 -18.55 -1.37 -19.51
C GLY A 202 -18.40 -1.83 -20.98
N ASN A 203 -19.20 -1.28 -21.90
CA ASN A 203 -19.06 -1.51 -23.34
C ASN A 203 -18.08 -0.54 -24.02
N ILE A 204 -17.62 0.49 -23.31
CA ILE A 204 -16.64 1.45 -23.82
C ILE A 204 -15.26 0.99 -23.37
N LYS A 205 -14.34 0.86 -24.33
CA LYS A 205 -12.96 0.48 -24.05
C LYS A 205 -12.27 1.60 -23.27
N PRO A 206 -11.55 1.30 -22.18
CA PRO A 206 -10.73 2.27 -21.49
C PRO A 206 -9.52 2.67 -22.35
N TYR A 207 -8.86 3.76 -21.98
CA TYR A 207 -7.58 4.19 -22.56
C TYR A 207 -6.45 3.91 -21.58
N ALA A 208 -5.30 3.51 -22.10
CA ALA A 208 -4.13 3.26 -21.27
C ALA A 208 -2.83 3.55 -22.01
N GLY A 209 -1.80 3.93 -21.27
CA GLY A 209 -0.50 4.27 -21.85
C GLY A 209 0.50 4.75 -20.81
N LYS A 210 1.62 5.29 -21.31
CA LYS A 210 2.73 5.79 -20.49
C LYS A 210 3.10 7.20 -20.92
N GLN A 211 3.48 8.03 -19.97
CA GLN A 211 3.90 9.42 -20.22
C GLN A 211 5.05 9.79 -19.28
N GLU A 212 6.02 10.53 -19.78
CA GLU A 212 7.03 11.20 -18.97
C GLU A 212 6.62 12.67 -18.76
N LEU A 213 6.70 13.14 -17.52
CA LEU A 213 6.37 14.51 -17.12
C LEU A 213 7.64 15.24 -16.69
N LYS A 214 7.90 16.41 -17.29
CA LYS A 214 9.15 17.19 -17.14
C LYS A 214 8.93 18.64 -16.66
N GLY A 215 7.90 18.88 -15.87
CA GLY A 215 7.51 20.22 -15.44
C GLY A 215 6.69 20.96 -16.50
N GLY A 216 6.12 22.10 -16.11
CA GLY A 216 5.24 22.90 -16.97
C GLY A 216 3.78 22.45 -16.98
N ARG A 217 3.04 22.82 -18.03
CA ARG A 217 1.60 22.53 -18.20
C ARG A 217 1.38 21.63 -19.40
N TYR A 218 0.61 20.58 -19.18
CA TYR A 218 0.13 19.64 -20.18
C TYR A 218 -1.37 19.76 -20.34
N GLU A 219 -1.87 19.56 -21.55
CA GLU A 219 -3.30 19.50 -21.85
C GLU A 219 -3.62 18.23 -22.65
N THR A 220 -4.76 17.62 -22.36
CA THR A 220 -5.25 16.46 -23.10
C THR A 220 -6.77 16.40 -23.05
N GLY A 221 -7.37 15.92 -24.13
CA GLY A 221 -8.82 15.77 -24.27
C GLY A 221 -9.21 14.32 -24.53
N PHE A 222 -10.21 13.83 -23.80
CA PHE A 222 -10.78 12.50 -24.01
C PHE A 222 -12.10 12.59 -24.76
N ILE A 223 -12.16 11.90 -25.89
CA ILE A 223 -13.36 11.80 -26.73
C ILE A 223 -13.69 10.32 -26.91
N ILE A 224 -14.94 9.95 -26.64
CA ILE A 224 -15.49 8.65 -27.02
C ILE A 224 -16.40 8.91 -28.21
N ALA A 225 -16.00 8.44 -29.40
CA ALA A 225 -16.86 8.53 -30.56
C ALA A 225 -18.18 7.80 -30.26
N PRO A 226 -19.36 8.43 -30.49
CA PRO A 226 -20.61 7.71 -30.40
C PRO A 226 -20.55 6.55 -31.39
N LEU A 227 -20.84 5.34 -30.91
CA LEU A 227 -21.03 4.18 -31.79
C LEU A 227 -22.26 4.50 -32.64
N TYR A 228 -22.06 5.06 -33.83
CA TYR A 228 -23.11 5.15 -34.82
C TYR A 228 -23.56 3.72 -35.14
N ARG A 229 -24.82 3.40 -34.82
CA ARG A 229 -25.52 2.20 -35.27
C ARG A 229 -26.21 2.50 -36.59
#